data_AF-A0A412QYM6-F1
#
_entry.id   AF-A0A412QYM6-F1
#
_cell.length_a   1.000
_cell.length_b   1.000
_cell.length_c   1.000
_cell.angle_alpha   90.00
_cell.angle_beta   90.00
_cell.angle_gamma   90.00
#
_symmetry.space_group_name_H-M   'P 1'
#
loop_
_entity.id
_entity.type
_entity.pdbx_description
1 polymer ?
#
loop_
_entity_poly.entity_id
_entity_poly.type
_entity_poly.pdbx_seq_one_letter_code
_entity_poly.pdbx_strand_id
1 'polypeptide(L)'
;MLEDFRPRIINVTRKPSKCPVCGSEIIDIIYGTGEMTESEFMLKYRKSAIMGGDNIPRRPPIWCCACGCKRFRKINEDGTDAIIKVKMLKNVRKAPASTINWSSRMIEKALEYKNIYTIHHYHAVVITELGERETLNLTAVSIDDAKELVMNLVSKGLLGLNGRTCMTIELTKVIG
;
A
#
# COMPACT_ATOMS: atom_id res chain seq x y z
N MET A 1 -4.75 34.09 5.27
CA MET A 1 -3.60 33.78 4.39
C MET A 1 -3.21 32.35 4.65
N LEU A 2 -3.57 31.41 3.76
CA LEU A 2 -3.09 30.04 3.83
C LEU A 2 -1.62 30.08 3.44
N GLU A 3 -0.73 30.02 4.42
CA GLU A 3 0.70 29.86 4.17
C GLU A 3 0.90 28.69 3.21
N ASP A 4 1.81 28.87 2.27
CA ASP A 4 2.12 27.92 1.20
C ASP A 4 2.74 26.65 1.82
N PHE A 5 1.91 25.75 2.36
CA PHE A 5 2.28 24.47 3.01
C PHE A 5 2.95 23.49 2.04
N ARG A 6 3.35 23.94 0.84
CA ARG A 6 4.08 23.12 -0.11
C ARG A 6 5.39 22.67 0.52
N PRO A 7 5.61 21.35 0.68
CA PRO A 7 6.84 20.84 1.26
C PRO A 7 8.02 21.36 0.44
N ARG A 8 9.01 21.98 1.09
CA ARG A 8 10.22 22.46 0.40
C ARG A 8 10.86 21.30 -0.37
N ILE A 9 11.20 21.54 -1.64
CA ILE A 9 11.81 20.55 -2.53
C ILE A 9 13.33 20.56 -2.32
N ILE A 10 13.92 19.41 -2.07
CA ILE A 10 15.35 19.20 -1.90
C ILE A 10 15.91 18.52 -3.15
N ASN A 11 16.99 19.06 -3.71
CA ASN A 11 17.73 18.42 -4.80
C ASN A 11 18.64 17.33 -4.25
N VAL A 12 18.59 16.15 -4.85
CA VAL A 12 19.39 14.99 -4.44
C VAL A 12 19.94 14.26 -5.66
N THR A 13 21.16 13.73 -5.55
CA THR A 13 21.78 12.91 -6.59
C THR A 13 21.33 11.46 -6.50
N ARG A 14 20.73 11.00 -5.41
CA ARG A 14 20.19 9.64 -5.25
C ARG A 14 19.01 9.64 -4.30
N LYS A 15 18.14 8.62 -4.38
CA LYS A 15 17.03 8.46 -3.42
C LYS A 15 17.63 8.32 -2.02
N PRO A 16 17.36 9.23 -1.07
CA PRO A 16 17.86 9.05 0.28
C PRO A 16 17.09 7.90 0.96
N SER A 17 17.73 7.21 1.89
CA SER A 17 17.09 6.15 2.66
C SER A 17 16.10 6.69 3.70
N LYS A 18 16.39 7.87 4.26
CA LYS A 18 15.56 8.56 5.26
C LYS A 18 15.48 10.05 4.99
N CYS A 19 14.40 10.66 5.44
CA CYS A 19 14.24 12.11 5.42
C CYS A 19 15.26 12.76 6.36
N PRO A 20 16.05 13.75 5.90
CA PRO A 20 17.04 14.42 6.75
C PRO A 20 16.42 15.33 7.82
N VAL A 21 15.09 15.56 7.78
CA VAL A 21 14.40 16.45 8.72
C VAL A 21 13.74 15.67 9.85
N CYS A 22 12.99 14.61 9.53
CA CYS A 22 12.22 13.86 10.53
C CYS A 22 12.60 12.38 10.64
N GLY A 23 13.57 11.90 9.84
CA GLY A 23 14.02 10.50 9.86
C GLY A 23 13.03 9.48 9.26
N SER A 24 11.85 9.89 8.80
CA SER A 24 10.88 8.98 8.16
C SER A 24 11.40 8.43 6.83
N GLU A 25 10.81 7.33 6.38
CA GLU A 25 11.10 6.74 5.08
C GLU A 25 10.79 7.70 3.92
N ILE A 26 11.50 7.53 2.81
CA ILE A 26 11.25 8.24 1.56
C ILE A 26 10.53 7.30 0.58
N ILE A 27 9.33 7.69 0.21
CA ILE A 27 8.45 6.93 -0.69
C ILE A 27 8.35 7.61 -2.06
N ASP A 28 7.88 6.85 -3.05
CA ASP A 28 7.70 7.37 -4.40
C ASP A 28 6.50 8.32 -4.50
N ILE A 29 6.57 9.28 -5.41
CA ILE A 29 5.42 10.06 -5.86
C ILE A 29 4.87 9.42 -7.13
N ILE A 30 3.57 9.14 -7.14
CA ILE A 30 2.85 8.60 -8.30
C ILE A 30 2.01 9.71 -8.91
N TYR A 31 2.18 10.00 -10.19
CA TYR A 31 1.46 11.04 -10.93
C TYR A 31 0.35 10.48 -11.80
N GLY A 32 -0.55 11.35 -12.26
CA GLY A 32 -1.73 10.94 -13.03
C GLY A 32 -2.76 10.22 -12.16
N THR A 33 -2.88 10.68 -10.91
CA THR A 33 -3.69 10.02 -9.87
C THR A 33 -5.14 10.51 -9.84
N GLY A 34 -5.47 11.61 -10.52
CA GLY A 34 -6.79 12.24 -10.41
C GLY A 34 -7.19 12.46 -8.95
N GLU A 35 -8.33 11.89 -8.58
CA GLU A 35 -8.92 11.94 -7.23
C GLU A 35 -8.49 10.78 -6.31
N MET A 36 -7.60 9.89 -6.75
CA MET A 36 -7.15 8.75 -5.94
C MET A 36 -6.39 9.22 -4.70
N THR A 37 -6.79 8.69 -3.53
CA THR A 37 -6.11 8.90 -2.25
C THR A 37 -4.96 7.92 -2.04
N GLU A 38 -4.02 8.23 -1.14
CA GLU A 38 -2.93 7.32 -0.77
C GLU A 38 -3.45 5.99 -0.20
N SER A 39 -4.53 6.02 0.57
CA SER A 39 -5.15 4.83 1.16
C SER A 39 -5.76 3.91 0.08
N GLU A 40 -6.45 4.49 -0.90
CA GLU A 40 -6.97 3.72 -2.04
C GLU A 40 -5.85 3.13 -2.89
N PHE A 41 -4.77 3.90 -3.11
CA PHE A 41 -3.59 3.42 -3.81
C PHE A 41 -2.95 2.24 -3.06
N MET A 42 -2.78 2.36 -1.74
CA MET A 42 -2.28 1.30 -0.87
C MET A 42 -3.13 0.04 -0.99
N LEU A 43 -4.46 0.13 -0.90
CA LEU A 43 -5.33 -1.04 -0.97
C LEU A 43 -5.34 -1.68 -2.37
N LYS A 44 -5.42 -0.86 -3.42
CA LYS A 44 -5.54 -1.33 -4.81
C LYS A 44 -4.23 -1.87 -5.37
N TYR A 45 -3.10 -1.21 -5.07
CA TYR A 45 -1.79 -1.55 -5.63
C TYR A 45 -0.85 -2.23 -4.63
N ARG A 46 -1.18 -2.21 -3.33
CA ARG A 46 -0.41 -2.83 -2.23
C ARG A 46 1.01 -2.28 -2.13
N LYS A 47 1.16 -0.95 -2.27
CA LYS A 47 2.43 -0.22 -2.30
C LYS A 47 2.29 1.15 -1.66
N SER A 48 3.27 1.53 -0.84
CA SER A 48 3.33 2.85 -0.20
C SER A 48 3.82 3.91 -1.18
N ALA A 49 3.02 4.95 -1.39
CA ALA A 49 3.38 6.10 -2.20
C ALA A 49 2.55 7.34 -1.84
N ILE A 50 3.02 8.52 -2.26
CA ILE A 50 2.26 9.78 -2.21
C ILE A 50 1.63 10.05 -3.57
N MET A 51 0.38 10.53 -3.57
CA MET A 51 -0.32 10.89 -4.80
C MET A 51 0.13 12.28 -5.26
N GLY A 52 0.74 12.34 -6.44
CA GLY A 52 1.33 13.55 -7.03
C GLY A 52 0.32 14.42 -7.79
N GLY A 53 -0.88 13.91 -8.04
CA GLY A 53 -1.90 14.56 -8.85
C GLY A 53 -1.60 14.50 -10.35
N ASP A 54 -2.42 15.21 -11.13
CA ASP A 54 -2.31 15.25 -12.59
C ASP A 54 -1.39 16.37 -13.08
N ASN A 55 -1.19 17.41 -12.26
CA ASN A 55 -0.34 18.54 -12.57
C ASN A 55 1.14 18.22 -12.32
N ILE A 56 1.80 17.64 -13.32
CA ILE A 56 3.23 17.33 -13.27
C ILE A 56 4.02 18.61 -13.56
N PRO A 57 4.79 19.16 -12.60
CA PRO A 57 5.58 20.36 -12.85
C PRO A 57 6.79 20.04 -13.74
N ARG A 58 7.31 21.05 -14.47
CA ARG A 58 8.45 20.91 -15.41
C ARG A 58 9.70 20.27 -14.78
N ARG A 59 9.93 20.49 -13.49
CA ARG A 59 11.02 19.90 -12.70
C ARG A 59 10.44 19.09 -11.53
N PRO A 60 9.93 17.88 -11.77
CA PRO A 60 9.12 17.18 -10.80
C PRO A 60 9.94 16.60 -9.66
N PRO A 61 9.51 16.76 -8.40
CA PRO A 61 9.96 15.86 -7.35
C PRO A 61 9.44 14.46 -7.66
N ILE A 62 10.26 13.44 -7.42
CA ILE A 62 9.89 12.04 -7.69
C ILE A 62 9.79 11.20 -6.41
N TRP A 63 10.25 11.77 -5.29
CA TRP A 63 10.11 11.16 -3.98
C TRP A 63 9.60 12.16 -2.95
N CYS A 64 8.99 11.65 -1.89
CA CYS A 64 8.47 12.42 -0.78
C CYS A 64 8.83 11.74 0.55
N CYS A 65 8.98 12.53 1.61
CA CYS A 65 8.91 11.99 2.96
C CYS A 65 7.55 11.31 3.14
N ALA A 66 7.51 10.11 3.73
CA ALA A 66 6.25 9.47 4.12
C ALA A 66 5.39 10.36 5.03
N CYS A 67 6.05 11.18 5.86
CA CYS A 67 5.42 12.18 6.71
C CYS A 67 4.92 13.45 5.98
N GLY A 68 5.19 13.58 4.68
CA GLY A 68 4.85 14.76 3.87
C GLY A 68 5.74 15.99 4.03
N CYS A 69 6.68 16.05 4.98
CA CYS A 69 7.38 17.29 5.33
C CYS A 69 8.37 17.82 4.26
N LYS A 70 8.86 16.95 3.37
CA LYS A 70 9.80 17.28 2.28
C LYS A 70 9.53 16.47 1.03
N ARG A 71 9.86 17.07 -0.10
CA ARG A 71 9.86 16.43 -1.43
C ARG A 71 11.27 16.44 -1.99
N PHE A 72 11.61 15.47 -2.81
CA PHE A 72 12.96 15.28 -3.33
C PHE A 72 12.93 15.20 -4.85
N ARG A 73 13.79 16.00 -5.47
CA ARG A 73 14.01 16.05 -6.92
C ARG A 73 15.39 15.49 -7.24
N LYS A 74 15.44 14.59 -8.21
CA LYS A 74 16.70 14.04 -8.71
C LYS A 74 17.40 15.07 -9.58
N ILE A 75 18.69 15.27 -9.33
CA ILE A 75 19.62 16.06 -10.15
C ILE A 75 20.86 15.23 -10.51
N ASN A 76 21.64 15.71 -11.48
CA ASN A 76 22.94 15.16 -11.82
C ASN A 76 24.00 15.59 -10.77
N GLU A 77 25.19 14.98 -10.81
CA GLU A 77 26.28 15.30 -9.87
C GLU A 77 26.79 16.74 -10.03
N ASP A 78 26.71 17.28 -11.24
CA ASP A 78 27.06 18.67 -11.58
C ASP A 78 25.99 19.70 -11.17
N GLY A 79 24.88 19.26 -10.56
CA GLY A 79 23.78 20.12 -10.12
C GLY A 79 22.71 20.41 -11.19
N THR A 80 22.89 19.94 -12.42
CA THR A 80 21.92 20.14 -13.51
C THR A 80 20.68 19.25 -13.36
N ASP A 81 19.61 19.62 -14.07
CA ASP A 81 18.37 18.84 -14.09
C ASP A 81 18.63 17.43 -14.65
N ALA A 82 18.29 16.39 -13.89
CA ALA A 82 18.36 15.02 -14.39
C ALA A 82 17.18 14.73 -15.32
N ILE A 83 17.44 14.04 -16.43
CA ILE A 83 16.38 13.47 -17.27
C ILE A 83 15.74 12.32 -16.50
N ILE A 84 14.49 12.50 -16.09
CA ILE A 84 13.77 11.53 -15.26
C ILE A 84 12.44 11.12 -15.89
N LYS A 85 12.12 9.83 -15.77
CA LYS A 85 10.79 9.31 -16.06
C LYS A 85 10.00 9.25 -14.75
N VAL A 86 8.99 10.10 -14.62
CA VAL A 86 8.09 10.07 -13.47
C VAL A 86 7.27 8.77 -13.45
N LYS A 87 6.92 8.30 -12.25
CA LYS A 87 6.04 7.14 -12.08
C LYS A 87 4.59 7.57 -12.29
N MET A 88 3.96 7.02 -13.32
CA MET A 88 2.56 7.31 -13.65
C MET A 88 1.65 6.19 -13.15
N LEU A 89 0.49 6.53 -12.58
CA LEU A 89 -0.49 5.59 -12.06
C LEU A 89 -0.86 4.51 -13.08
N LYS A 90 -1.13 4.91 -14.33
CA LYS A 90 -1.46 4.00 -15.44
C LYS A 90 -0.41 2.90 -15.72
N ASN A 91 0.83 3.11 -15.28
CA ASN A 91 1.93 2.18 -15.47
C ASN A 91 2.24 1.37 -14.19
N VAL A 92 1.55 1.63 -13.08
CA VAL A 92 1.77 0.90 -11.83
C VAL A 92 1.13 -0.47 -11.92
N ARG A 93 1.93 -1.51 -11.73
CA ARG A 93 1.43 -2.88 -11.57
C ARG A 93 1.03 -3.12 -10.12
N LYS A 94 -0.14 -3.75 -9.92
CA LYS A 94 -0.59 -4.22 -8.61
C LYS A 94 0.42 -5.27 -8.09
N ALA A 95 0.84 -5.15 -6.83
CA ALA A 95 1.52 -6.26 -6.15
C ALA A 95 0.49 -7.33 -5.73
N PRO A 96 0.88 -8.57 -5.39
CA PRO A 96 -0.04 -9.60 -4.89
C PRO A 96 -0.72 -9.21 -3.57
N ALA A 97 -1.96 -9.66 -3.33
CA ALA A 97 -2.70 -9.32 -2.10
C ALA A 97 -2.04 -9.87 -0.83
N SER A 98 -1.26 -10.94 -0.96
CA SER A 98 -0.41 -11.52 0.09
C SER A 98 0.69 -10.58 0.59
N THR A 99 0.99 -9.49 -0.12
CA THR A 99 1.91 -8.44 0.38
C THR A 99 1.37 -7.76 1.64
N ILE A 100 0.04 -7.73 1.82
CA ILE A 100 -0.61 -7.22 3.03
C ILE A 100 -0.95 -8.41 3.92
N ASN A 101 -0.62 -8.30 5.21
CA ASN A 101 -1.17 -9.19 6.23
C ASN A 101 -2.52 -8.65 6.69
N TRP A 102 -3.59 -9.39 6.43
CA TRP A 102 -4.95 -9.01 6.78
C TRP A 102 -5.32 -9.62 8.13
N SER A 103 -5.78 -8.79 9.05
CA SER A 103 -6.05 -9.22 10.42
C SER A 103 -7.54 -9.22 10.73
N SER A 104 -8.03 -10.28 11.36
CA SER A 104 -9.39 -10.30 11.90
C SER A 104 -9.51 -9.32 13.08
N ARG A 105 -10.69 -8.71 13.22
CA ARG A 105 -11.05 -7.89 14.39
C ARG A 105 -11.06 -8.71 15.69
N MET A 106 -11.23 -10.03 15.60
CA MET A 106 -11.22 -10.92 16.76
C MET A 106 -9.84 -10.99 17.45
N ILE A 107 -8.78 -10.59 16.76
CA ILE A 107 -7.42 -10.51 17.32
C ILE A 107 -7.35 -9.49 18.45
N GLU A 108 -8.01 -8.33 18.31
CA GLU A 108 -8.00 -7.28 19.33
C GLU A 108 -8.50 -7.84 20.67
N LYS A 109 -9.62 -8.56 20.63
CA LYS A 109 -10.18 -9.26 21.81
C LYS A 109 -9.23 -10.33 22.33
N ALA A 110 -8.64 -11.15 21.46
CA ALA A 110 -7.70 -12.18 21.90
C ALA A 110 -6.47 -11.59 22.61
N LEU A 111 -5.97 -10.44 22.14
CA LEU A 111 -4.89 -9.70 22.78
C LEU A 111 -5.32 -9.14 24.15
N GLU A 112 -6.50 -8.53 24.24
CA GLU A 112 -7.07 -8.02 25.50
C GLU A 112 -7.18 -9.11 26.57
N TYR A 113 -7.68 -10.29 26.18
CA TYR A 113 -7.82 -11.44 27.08
C TYR A 113 -6.53 -12.25 27.26
N LYS A 114 -5.39 -11.82 26.70
CA LYS A 114 -4.10 -12.52 26.71
C LYS A 114 -4.15 -13.96 26.15
N ASN A 115 -5.12 -14.25 25.30
CA ASN A 115 -5.28 -15.54 24.62
C ASN A 115 -4.46 -15.59 23.34
N ILE A 116 -3.20 -15.18 23.39
CA ILE A 116 -2.33 -15.00 22.22
C ILE A 116 -2.12 -16.32 21.46
N TYR A 117 -2.16 -17.45 22.17
CA TYR A 117 -2.01 -18.79 21.61
C TYR A 117 -3.12 -19.19 20.62
N THR A 118 -4.26 -18.49 20.61
CA THR A 118 -5.32 -18.72 19.62
C THR A 118 -5.07 -17.96 18.31
N ILE A 119 -4.15 -16.99 18.31
CA ILE A 119 -3.82 -16.20 17.12
C ILE A 119 -2.93 -17.04 16.20
N HIS A 120 -3.36 -17.16 14.96
CA HIS A 120 -2.71 -18.00 13.96
C HIS A 120 -2.57 -17.26 12.64
N HIS A 121 -1.54 -17.63 11.90
CA HIS A 121 -1.32 -17.17 10.53
C HIS A 121 -1.91 -18.18 9.54
N TYR A 122 -2.56 -17.68 8.50
CA TYR A 122 -3.13 -18.49 7.44
C TYR A 122 -2.72 -17.96 6.07
N HIS A 123 -2.48 -18.87 5.14
CA HIS A 123 -2.52 -18.60 3.72
C HIS A 123 -3.90 -18.94 3.19
N ALA A 124 -4.50 -18.03 2.44
CA ALA A 124 -5.76 -18.29 1.75
C ALA A 124 -5.59 -18.21 0.24
N VAL A 125 -6.21 -19.13 -0.47
CA VAL A 125 -6.50 -19.00 -1.90
C VAL A 125 -8.00 -18.76 -2.04
N VAL A 126 -8.36 -17.65 -2.68
CA VAL A 126 -9.75 -17.30 -2.93
C VAL A 126 -10.03 -17.31 -4.42
N ILE A 127 -11.20 -17.86 -4.79
CA ILE A 127 -11.74 -17.81 -6.14
C ILE A 127 -13.12 -17.15 -6.09
N THR A 128 -13.31 -16.10 -6.89
CA THR A 128 -14.57 -15.35 -6.95
C THR A 128 -15.57 -15.96 -7.93
N GLU A 129 -16.81 -15.47 -7.92
CA GLU A 129 -17.86 -15.84 -8.88
C GLU A 129 -17.50 -15.55 -10.34
N LEU A 130 -16.53 -14.65 -10.56
CA LEU A 130 -16.01 -14.31 -11.89
C LEU A 130 -14.79 -15.17 -12.28
N GLY A 131 -14.42 -16.17 -11.46
CA GLY A 131 -13.26 -17.02 -11.69
C GLY A 131 -11.92 -16.34 -11.41
N GLU A 132 -11.91 -15.16 -10.78
CA GLU A 132 -10.68 -14.48 -10.41
C GLU A 132 -10.05 -15.17 -9.20
N ARG A 133 -8.73 -15.42 -9.28
CA ARG A 133 -7.96 -16.08 -8.22
C ARG A 133 -7.00 -15.10 -7.56
N GLU A 134 -6.96 -15.09 -6.23
CA GLU A 134 -6.02 -14.27 -5.46
C GLU A 134 -5.51 -15.05 -4.23
N THR A 135 -4.34 -14.66 -3.74
CA THR A 135 -3.69 -15.28 -2.56
C THR A 135 -3.53 -14.27 -1.44
N LEU A 136 -3.81 -14.69 -0.20
CA LEU A 136 -3.86 -13.81 0.97
C LEU A 136 -2.99 -14.34 2.10
N ASN A 137 -2.39 -13.41 2.84
CA ASN A 137 -1.77 -13.66 4.14
C ASN A 137 -2.71 -13.11 5.21
N LEU A 138 -3.16 -13.98 6.10
CA LEU A 138 -4.15 -13.64 7.11
C LEU A 138 -3.60 -13.90 8.50
N THR A 139 -4.09 -13.12 9.46
CA THR A 139 -3.99 -13.43 10.88
C THR A 139 -5.42 -13.50 11.42
N ALA A 140 -5.75 -14.58 12.12
CA ALA A 140 -7.09 -14.86 12.65
C ALA A 140 -7.01 -15.78 13.88
N VAL A 141 -8.09 -15.87 14.66
CA VAL A 141 -8.12 -16.72 15.88
C VAL A 141 -8.61 -18.15 15.62
N SER A 142 -9.17 -18.41 14.44
CA SER A 142 -9.62 -19.74 14.01
C SER A 142 -9.74 -19.80 12.48
N ILE A 143 -9.99 -21.00 11.94
CA ILE A 143 -10.27 -21.18 10.51
C ILE A 143 -11.56 -20.47 10.10
N ASP A 144 -12.60 -20.54 10.94
CA ASP A 144 -13.89 -19.90 10.63
C ASP A 144 -13.78 -18.37 10.65
N ASP A 145 -13.03 -17.83 11.62
CA ASP A 145 -12.69 -16.40 11.67
C ASP A 145 -11.89 -15.97 10.44
N ALA A 146 -10.93 -16.80 9.99
CA ALA A 146 -10.20 -16.54 8.75
C ALA A 146 -11.11 -16.56 7.51
N LYS A 147 -12.07 -17.49 7.43
CA LYS A 147 -13.06 -17.54 6.32
C LYS A 147 -13.94 -16.29 6.30
N GLU A 148 -14.46 -15.89 7.45
CA GLU A 148 -15.29 -14.68 7.58
C GLU A 148 -14.51 -13.44 7.13
N LEU A 149 -13.25 -13.32 7.56
CA LEU A 149 -12.36 -12.26 7.10
C LEU A 149 -12.23 -12.24 5.57
N VAL A 150 -11.95 -13.37 4.93
CA VAL A 150 -11.83 -13.46 3.46
C VAL A 150 -13.13 -13.02 2.77
N MET A 151 -14.28 -13.50 3.23
CA MET A 151 -15.59 -13.12 2.67
C MET A 151 -15.84 -11.61 2.78
N ASN A 152 -15.47 -11.02 3.91
CA ASN A 152 -15.58 -9.58 4.14
C ASN A 152 -14.69 -8.77 3.18
N LEU A 153 -13.45 -9.22 2.98
CA LEU A 153 -12.50 -8.56 2.07
C LEU A 153 -12.97 -8.58 0.62
N VAL A 154 -13.53 -9.71 0.16
CA VAL A 154 -14.05 -9.85 -1.21
C VAL A 154 -15.33 -9.04 -1.40
N SER A 155 -16.31 -9.17 -0.51
CA SER A 155 -17.59 -8.45 -0.61
C SER A 155 -17.43 -6.93 -0.57
N LYS A 156 -16.44 -6.41 0.16
CA LYS A 156 -16.10 -4.98 0.18
C LYS A 156 -15.17 -4.54 -0.95
N GLY A 157 -14.70 -5.47 -1.79
CA GLY A 157 -13.80 -5.18 -2.90
C GLY A 157 -12.40 -4.73 -2.50
N LEU A 158 -11.96 -5.03 -1.28
CA LEU A 158 -10.68 -4.60 -0.73
C LEU A 158 -9.49 -5.33 -1.37
N LEU A 159 -9.75 -6.47 -2.02
CA LEU A 159 -8.75 -7.22 -2.77
C LEU A 159 -8.56 -6.68 -4.19
N GLY A 160 -9.28 -5.64 -4.63
CA GLY A 160 -9.13 -5.11 -5.98
C GLY A 160 -9.48 -6.11 -7.10
N LEU A 161 -10.26 -7.14 -6.75
CA LEU A 161 -10.96 -8.08 -7.62
C LEU A 161 -12.28 -7.46 -8.07
N ASN A 162 -12.79 -7.88 -9.22
CA ASN A 162 -14.08 -7.42 -9.74
C ASN A 162 -15.25 -8.15 -9.08
N GLY A 163 -15.08 -9.45 -8.81
CA GLY A 163 -16.03 -10.27 -8.08
C GLY A 163 -16.23 -9.79 -6.64
N ARG A 164 -17.41 -10.10 -6.12
CA ARG A 164 -17.89 -9.72 -4.78
C ARG A 164 -18.35 -10.92 -3.96
N THR A 165 -18.36 -12.11 -4.55
CA THR A 165 -18.80 -13.35 -3.91
C THR A 165 -17.68 -14.39 -3.93
N CYS A 166 -17.39 -15.00 -2.78
CA CYS A 166 -16.43 -16.10 -2.74
C CYS A 166 -17.12 -17.40 -3.19
N MET A 167 -16.57 -18.06 -4.21
CA MET A 167 -17.00 -19.42 -4.59
C MET A 167 -16.19 -20.47 -3.85
N THR A 168 -14.88 -20.25 -3.75
CA THR A 168 -13.95 -21.17 -3.09
C THR A 168 -13.02 -20.39 -2.18
N ILE A 169 -12.82 -20.92 -0.97
CA ILE A 169 -11.83 -20.44 -0.01
C ILE A 169 -11.06 -21.65 0.49
N GLU A 170 -9.80 -21.76 0.08
CA GLU A 170 -8.86 -22.77 0.58
C GLU A 170 -7.96 -22.10 1.61
N LEU A 171 -7.92 -22.64 2.83
CA LEU A 171 -7.11 -22.10 3.92
C LEU A 171 -6.08 -23.13 4.38
N THR A 172 -4.83 -22.67 4.46
CA THR A 172 -3.73 -23.43 5.01
C THR A 172 -3.15 -22.67 6.19
N LYS A 173 -3.17 -23.29 7.37
CA LYS A 173 -2.52 -22.72 8.56
C LYS A 173 -1.01 -22.74 8.35
N VAL A 174 -0.34 -21.61 8.59
CA VAL A 174 1.13 -21.52 8.56
C VAL A 174 1.65 -22.04 9.88
N ILE A 175 2.41 -23.12 9.83
CA ILE A 175 3.18 -23.63 10.97
C ILE A 175 4.54 -22.93 10.88
N GLY A 176 4.79 -22.03 11.82
CA GLY A 176 6.09 -21.36 11.97
C GLY A 176 7.11 -22.23 12.66
#